data_AF-A0A3C1RC52-F1
#
_entry.id   AF-A0A3C1RC52-F1
#
_cell.length_a   1.000
_cell.length_b   1.000
_cell.length_c   1.000
_cell.angle_alpha   90.00
_cell.angle_beta   90.00
_cell.angle_gamma   90.00
#
_symmetry.space_group_name_H-M   'P 1'
#
loop_
_entity.id
_entity.type
_entity.pdbx_description
1 polymer ?
#
loop_
_entity_poly.entity_id
_entity_poly.type
_entity_poly.pdbx_seq_one_letter_code
_entity_poly.pdbx_strand_id
1 'polypeptide(L)'
;MVNFTDNDDDIFTGKEHTPIREDAFDKSPEEKIEKITELFGEIMETLGLDMTDDSLKDSPKRVAKMYVNEIFGGLLPENKPGISTFSNKYKYRQML
;
A
#
# COMPACT_ATOMS: atom_id res chain seq x y z
N MET A 1 -25.11 -24.25 25.81
CA MET A 1 -23.74 -24.10 25.32
C MET A 1 -23.87 -23.40 23.98
N VAL A 2 -23.70 -22.08 23.95
CA VAL A 2 -23.90 -21.31 22.71
C VAL A 2 -22.58 -21.42 21.94
N ASN A 3 -22.63 -22.14 20.82
CA ASN A 3 -21.52 -22.17 19.87
C ASN A 3 -21.48 -20.78 19.21
N PHE A 4 -20.56 -19.94 19.68
CA PHE A 4 -20.06 -18.84 18.88
C PHE A 4 -19.19 -19.51 17.81
N THR A 5 -19.76 -19.80 16.65
CA THR A 5 -18.97 -19.86 15.43
C THR A 5 -18.35 -18.49 15.29
N ASP A 6 -17.04 -18.39 15.57
CA ASP A 6 -16.22 -17.29 15.07
C ASP A 6 -16.45 -17.29 13.56
N ASN A 7 -17.24 -16.33 13.09
CA ASN A 7 -17.23 -16.00 11.69
C ASN A 7 -15.84 -15.41 11.45
N ASP A 8 -14.92 -16.24 10.95
CA ASP A 8 -13.64 -15.82 10.36
C ASP A 8 -13.85 -14.85 9.16
N ASP A 9 -15.11 -14.53 8.82
CA ASP A 9 -15.52 -13.61 7.74
C ASP A 9 -15.35 -12.12 8.09
N ASP A 10 -14.96 -11.76 9.32
CA ASP A 10 -14.77 -10.35 9.73
C ASP A 10 -13.29 -9.95 9.84
N ILE A 11 -12.42 -10.69 9.16
CA ILE A 11 -11.04 -10.28 8.94
C ILE A 11 -11.07 -9.21 7.84
N PHE A 12 -11.12 -7.94 8.23
CA PHE A 12 -10.78 -6.79 7.36
C PHE A 12 -9.29 -6.83 6.97
N THR A 13 -8.84 -7.91 6.33
CA THR A 13 -7.56 -7.92 5.64
C THR A 13 -7.78 -7.19 4.32
N GLY A 14 -7.13 -6.04 4.15
CA GLY A 14 -7.20 -5.27 2.90
C GLY A 14 -6.86 -6.10 1.65
N LYS A 15 -6.23 -7.27 1.80
CA LYS A 15 -5.91 -8.21 0.72
C LYS A 15 -7.14 -8.92 0.13
N GLU A 16 -8.17 -9.24 0.92
CA GLU A 16 -9.34 -9.99 0.44
C GLU A 16 -10.40 -9.12 -0.23
N HIS A 17 -10.40 -7.80 0.02
CA HIS A 17 -11.39 -6.88 -0.52
C HIS A 17 -10.85 -5.86 -1.52
N THR A 18 -9.53 -5.64 -1.58
CA THR A 18 -8.97 -4.78 -2.62
C THR A 18 -8.93 -5.57 -3.92
N PRO A 19 -9.63 -5.13 -4.99
CA PRO A 19 -9.60 -5.81 -6.27
C PRO A 19 -8.22 -5.63 -6.92
N ILE A 20 -7.30 -6.54 -6.60
CA ILE A 20 -5.95 -6.60 -7.17
C ILE A 20 -5.90 -7.64 -8.28
N ARG A 21 -5.02 -7.42 -9.27
CA ARG A 21 -4.78 -8.37 -10.36
C ARG A 21 -4.01 -9.60 -9.85
N GLU A 22 -4.14 -10.72 -10.57
CA GLU A 22 -3.42 -11.97 -10.25
C GLU A 22 -1.89 -11.79 -10.31
N ASP A 23 -1.41 -10.93 -11.21
CA ASP A 23 0.02 -10.63 -11.45
C ASP A 23 0.53 -9.42 -10.63
N ALA A 24 -0.23 -8.94 -9.65
CA ALA A 24 0.07 -7.70 -8.93
C ALA A 24 1.42 -7.71 -8.18
N PHE A 25 1.97 -8.88 -7.89
CA PHE A 25 3.22 -9.07 -7.13
C PHE A 25 4.38 -9.63 -7.97
N ASP A 26 4.21 -9.79 -9.28
CA ASP A 26 5.25 -10.31 -10.17
C ASP A 26 6.45 -9.36 -10.32
N LYS A 27 6.21 -8.05 -10.10
CA LYS A 27 7.22 -7.00 -10.15
C LYS A 27 7.64 -6.55 -8.77
N SER A 28 8.94 -6.35 -8.58
CA SER A 28 9.50 -5.76 -7.37
C SER A 28 9.02 -4.31 -7.19
N PRO A 29 9.00 -3.79 -5.94
CA PRO A 29 8.73 -2.37 -5.69
C PRO A 29 9.63 -1.44 -6.51
N GLU A 30 10.91 -1.76 -6.66
CA GLU A 30 11.88 -1.00 -7.45
C GLU A 30 11.52 -0.98 -8.94
N GLU A 31 11.19 -2.14 -9.51
CA GLU A 31 10.76 -2.24 -10.91
C GLU A 31 9.47 -1.44 -11.17
N LYS A 32 8.55 -1.42 -10.19
CA LYS A 32 7.33 -0.61 -10.25
C LYS A 32 7.67 0.88 -10.22
N ILE A 33 8.58 1.31 -9.35
CA ILE A 33 9.02 2.71 -9.25
C ILE A 33 9.66 3.16 -10.55
N GLU A 34 10.55 2.36 -11.13
CA GLU A 34 11.17 2.67 -12.43
C GLU A 34 10.11 2.83 -13.52
N LYS A 35 9.19 1.87 -13.63
CA LYS A 35 8.16 1.93 -14.67
C LYS A 35 7.20 3.10 -14.51
N ILE A 36 6.79 3.41 -13.28
CA ILE A 36 5.90 4.54 -12.98
C ILE A 36 6.63 5.86 -13.21
N THR A 37 7.94 5.94 -12.96
CA THR A 37 8.76 7.14 -13.23
C THR A 37 8.74 7.49 -14.72
N GLU A 38 8.93 6.51 -15.61
CA GLU A 38 8.81 6.71 -17.06
C GLU A 38 7.43 7.24 -17.45
N LEU A 39 6.37 6.55 -16.99
CA LEU A 39 4.99 6.90 -17.31
C LEU A 39 4.62 8.31 -16.82
N PHE A 40 5.04 8.70 -15.61
CA PHE A 40 4.80 10.04 -15.12
C PHE A 40 5.62 11.11 -15.85
N GLY A 41 6.80 10.76 -16.35
CA GLY A 41 7.57 11.62 -17.26
C GLY A 41 6.76 11.94 -18.51
N GLU A 42 6.22 10.92 -19.17
CA GLU A 42 5.36 11.07 -20.35
C GLU A 42 4.09 11.90 -20.04
N ILE A 43 3.47 11.69 -18.88
CA ILE A 43 2.32 12.49 -18.42
C ILE A 43 2.72 13.97 -18.29
N MET A 44 3.86 14.25 -17.65
CA MET A 44 4.33 15.63 -17.45
C MET A 44 4.67 16.33 -18.78
N GLU A 45 5.31 15.63 -19.71
CA GLU A 45 5.55 16.14 -21.07
C GLU A 45 4.23 16.40 -21.81
N THR A 46 3.26 15.49 -21.67
CA THR A 46 1.91 15.65 -22.27
C THR A 46 1.17 16.87 -21.71
N LEU A 47 1.40 17.21 -20.44
CA LEU A 47 0.87 18.42 -19.81
C LEU A 47 1.61 19.70 -20.27
N GLY A 48 2.68 19.58 -21.05
CA GLY A 48 3.48 20.71 -21.52
C GLY A 48 4.45 21.25 -20.46
N LEU A 49 4.84 20.44 -19.48
CA LEU A 49 5.83 20.82 -18.48
C LEU A 49 7.25 20.68 -19.03
N ASP A 50 8.12 21.63 -18.68
CA ASP A 50 9.53 21.61 -19.07
C ASP A 50 10.33 20.67 -18.16
N MET A 51 10.64 19.47 -18.66
CA MET A 51 11.41 18.46 -17.94
C MET A 51 12.90 18.78 -17.82
N THR A 52 13.39 19.84 -18.48
CA THR A 52 14.77 20.33 -18.32
C THR A 52 14.94 21.21 -17.08
N ASP A 53 13.83 21.67 -16.49
CA ASP A 53 13.86 22.43 -15.25
C ASP A 53 14.27 21.55 -14.06
N ASP A 54 15.23 22.05 -13.27
CA ASP A 54 15.81 21.32 -12.14
C ASP A 54 14.79 20.98 -11.04
N SER A 55 13.69 21.73 -10.91
CA SER A 55 12.65 21.44 -9.94
C SER A 55 11.75 20.27 -10.38
N LEU A 56 11.62 20.08 -11.69
CA LEU A 56 10.69 19.13 -12.30
C LEU A 56 11.34 17.80 -12.69
N LYS A 57 12.64 17.78 -13.04
CA LYS A 57 13.34 16.56 -13.49
C LYS A 57 13.19 15.36 -12.56
N ASP A 58 13.15 15.59 -11.25
CA ASP A 58 13.02 14.54 -10.23
C ASP A 58 11.58 14.29 -9.78
N SER A 59 10.61 15.10 -10.25
CA SER A 59 9.20 14.96 -9.90
C SER A 59 8.60 13.60 -10.27
N PRO A 60 8.82 13.04 -11.48
CA PRO A 60 8.27 11.72 -11.83
C PRO A 60 8.72 10.64 -10.85
N LYS A 61 9.99 10.68 -10.44
CA LYS A 61 10.57 9.72 -9.49
C LYS A 61 10.00 9.89 -8.08
N ARG A 62 9.75 11.13 -7.64
CA ARG A 62 9.10 11.41 -6.35
C ARG A 62 7.68 10.86 -6.32
N VAL A 63 6.89 11.07 -7.38
CA VAL A 63 5.52 10.56 -7.49
C VAL A 63 5.51 9.03 -7.50
N ALA A 64 6.40 8.41 -8.27
CA ALA A 64 6.52 6.95 -8.31
C ALA A 64 6.85 6.35 -6.93
N LYS A 65 7.81 6.93 -6.21
CA LYS A 65 8.15 6.51 -4.84
C LYS A 65 6.97 6.69 -3.87
N MET A 66 6.31 7.84 -3.92
CA MET A 66 5.14 8.12 -3.09
C MET A 66 4.02 7.10 -3.33
N TYR A 67 3.76 6.72 -4.57
CA TYR A 67 2.74 5.72 -4.88
C TYR A 67 3.11 4.33 -4.34
N VAL A 68 4.33 3.85 -4.61
CA VAL A 68 4.71 2.47 -4.28
C VAL A 68 5.01 2.30 -2.79
N ASN A 69 5.75 3.22 -2.19
CA ASN A 69 6.28 3.05 -0.84
C ASN A 69 5.46 3.75 0.25
N GLU A 70 4.61 4.71 -0.11
CA GLU A 70 3.87 5.52 0.87
C GLU A 70 2.37 5.27 0.74
N ILE A 71 1.69 5.91 -0.21
CA ILE A 71 0.21 5.95 -0.28
C ILE A 71 -0.39 4.56 -0.49
N PHE A 72 0.22 3.74 -1.37
CA PHE A 72 -0.22 2.37 -1.63
C PHE A 72 0.73 1.32 -1.04
N GLY A 73 1.60 1.71 -0.11
CA GLY A 73 2.52 0.80 0.57
C GLY A 73 1.78 -0.32 1.32
N GLY A 74 0.53 -0.11 1.72
CA GLY A 74 -0.31 -1.15 2.33
C GLY A 74 -0.68 -2.33 1.42
N LEU A 75 -0.48 -2.21 0.10
CA LEU A 75 -0.66 -3.34 -0.83
C LEU A 75 0.44 -4.39 -0.69
N LEU A 76 1.62 -3.98 -0.21
CA LEU A 76 2.78 -4.84 -0.01
C LEU A 76 2.58 -5.70 1.26
N PRO A 77 2.49 -7.04 1.14
CA PRO A 77 2.28 -7.92 2.30
C PRO A 77 3.35 -7.77 3.39
N GLU A 78 4.58 -7.41 3.02
CA GLU A 78 5.71 -7.15 3.91
C GLU A 78 5.50 -5.95 4.83
N ASN A 79 4.64 -5.00 4.46
CA ASN A 79 4.31 -3.83 5.26
C ASN A 79 3.21 -4.10 6.30
N LYS A 80 2.73 -5.34 6.41
CA LYS A 80 1.76 -5.72 7.43
C LYS A 80 2.37 -5.56 8.84
N PRO A 81 1.74 -4.78 9.74
CA PRO A 81 2.29 -4.57 11.07
C PRO A 81 2.31 -5.86 11.89
N GLY A 82 3.36 -6.03 12.68
CA GLY A 82 3.43 -7.10 13.68
C GLY A 82 2.36 -6.90 14.75
N ILE A 83 1.60 -7.95 15.05
CA ILE A 83 0.57 -7.92 16.08
C ILE A 83 1.19 -8.31 17.42
N SER A 84 0.96 -7.50 18.46
CA SER A 84 1.37 -7.79 19.83
C SER A 84 0.15 -7.72 20.74
N THR A 85 -0.01 -8.73 21.60
CA THR A 85 -1.11 -8.83 22.55
C THR A 85 -0.60 -8.94 23.97
N PHE A 86 -1.33 -8.40 24.92
CA PHE A 86 -1.06 -8.60 26.35
C PHE A 86 -2.20 -9.36 27.02
N SER A 87 -1.89 -10.11 28.08
CA SER A 87 -2.91 -10.83 28.85
C SER A 87 -3.79 -9.83 29.62
N ASN A 88 -5.12 -9.90 29.44
CA ASN A 88 -6.10 -9.11 30.20
C ASN A 88 -6.27 -9.65 31.63
N LYS A 89 -5.24 -9.48 32.46
CA LYS A 89 -5.22 -9.95 33.86
C LYS A 89 -6.32 -9.33 34.72
N TYR A 90 -6.70 -8.09 34.42
CA TYR A 90 -7.70 -7.33 35.18
C TYR A 90 -9.14 -7.56 34.71
N LYS A 91 -9.33 -8.42 33.68
CA LYS A 91 -10.64 -8.74 33.10
C LYS A 91 -11.46 -7.49 32.79
N TYR A 92 -10.85 -6.47 32.19
CA TYR A 92 -11.59 -5.31 31.70
C TYR A 92 -12.73 -5.77 30.81
N ARG A 93 -13.95 -5.33 31.12
CA ARG A 93 -15.19 -5.65 30.39
C ARG A 93 -15.81 -4.41 29.73
N GLN A 94 -15.05 -3.33 29.62
CA GLN A 94 -15.47 -2.12 28.94
C GLN A 94 -14.66 -1.95 27.65
N MET A 95 -15.23 -1.19 26.72
CA MET A 95 -14.54 -0.77 25.51
C MET A 95 -13.32 0.08 25.89
N LEU A 96 -12.19 -0.19 25.24
CA LEU A 96 -10.99 0.63 25.31
C LEU A 96 -11.06 1.74 24.26
#